data_AF-A0A8S3T0L7-F1
#
_entry.id   AF-A0A8S3T0L7-F1
#
_cell.length_a   1.000
_cell.length_b   1.000
_cell.length_c   1.000
_cell.angle_alpha   90.00
_cell.angle_beta   90.00
_cell.angle_gamma   90.00
#
_symmetry.space_group_name_H-M   'P 1'
#
loop_
_entity.id
_entity.type
_entity.pdbx_description
1 polymer ?
#
loop_
_entity_poly.entity_id
_entity_poly.type
_entity_poly.pdbx_seq_one_letter_code
_entity_poly.pdbx_strand_id
1 'polypeptide(L)'
;MNHEYDNEDSERAVPDFLNIINVAATKANIFRHKSSKKRKPNCKWFDSDLGVKRKILVSKGELLSKFPYDPIVRGSYYKCYREYNKLRKYKMRTFKQSILNSLDNLRDSDPKQYWKLINSLKESTDDSKGKSVEPEVWFNHFSDLNKSPSISETRIKEINSKIENMEKIKLFVN
;
A
#
# COMPACT_ATOMS: atom_id res chain seq x y z
N MET A 1 -11.49 60.72 -50.45
CA MET A 1 -11.83 59.37 -49.96
C MET A 1 -10.74 58.97 -48.98
N ASN A 2 -10.88 59.38 -47.72
CA ASN A 2 -10.05 58.88 -46.63
C ASN A 2 -10.96 57.98 -45.81
N HIS A 3 -10.71 56.67 -45.86
CA HIS A 3 -11.39 55.70 -45.01
C HIS A 3 -10.76 55.83 -43.62
N GLU A 4 -11.48 56.51 -42.73
CA GLU A 4 -11.24 56.50 -41.30
C GLU A 4 -11.50 55.07 -40.83
N TYR A 5 -10.44 54.32 -40.52
CA TYR A 5 -10.58 52.98 -39.97
C TYR A 5 -11.05 53.12 -38.52
N ASP A 6 -12.18 52.47 -38.21
CA ASP A 6 -12.84 52.46 -36.91
C ASP A 6 -11.91 51.91 -35.80
N ASN A 7 -11.23 52.82 -35.10
CA ASN A 7 -10.40 52.50 -33.93
C ASN A 7 -11.22 51.89 -32.78
N GLU A 8 -12.53 52.16 -32.71
CA GLU A 8 -13.40 51.66 -31.64
C GLU A 8 -13.58 50.14 -31.68
N ASP A 9 -13.63 49.52 -32.86
CA ASP A 9 -13.79 48.07 -33.00
C ASP A 9 -12.52 47.31 -32.59
N SER A 10 -11.35 47.92 -32.83
CA SER A 10 -10.06 47.35 -32.41
C SER A 10 -9.89 47.43 -30.89
N GLU A 11 -10.35 48.52 -30.26
CA GLU A 11 -10.28 48.69 -28.81
C GLU A 11 -11.23 47.76 -28.04
N ARG A 12 -12.39 47.37 -28.62
CA ARG A 12 -13.31 46.38 -28.03
C ARG A 12 -12.87 44.93 -28.22
N ALA A 13 -12.12 44.63 -29.27
CA ALA A 13 -11.68 43.26 -29.56
C ALA A 13 -10.76 42.67 -28.47
N VAL A 14 -9.92 43.50 -27.84
CA VAL A 14 -8.96 43.04 -26.82
C VAL A 14 -9.66 42.61 -25.51
N PRO A 15 -10.56 43.42 -24.92
CA PRO A 15 -11.38 43.00 -23.77
C PRO A 15 -12.21 41.75 -24.05
N ASP A 16 -12.83 41.64 -25.22
CA ASP A 16 -13.67 40.50 -25.58
C ASP A 16 -12.87 39.22 -25.71
N PHE A 17 -11.68 39.29 -26.33
CA PHE A 17 -10.76 38.17 -26.40
C PHE A 17 -10.29 37.71 -25.01
N LEU A 18 -9.92 38.64 -24.13
CA LEU A 18 -9.55 38.34 -22.75
C LEU A 18 -10.72 37.72 -21.97
N ASN A 19 -11.94 38.20 -22.20
CA ASN A 19 -13.14 37.65 -21.58
C ASN A 19 -13.40 36.21 -22.06
N ILE A 20 -13.28 35.95 -23.36
CA ILE A 20 -13.42 34.60 -23.92
C ILE A 20 -12.39 33.64 -23.32
N ILE A 21 -11.12 34.07 -23.19
CA ILE A 21 -10.07 33.24 -22.55
C ILE A 21 -10.42 32.97 -21.09
N ASN A 22 -10.86 33.97 -20.32
CA ASN A 22 -11.21 33.80 -18.91
C ASN A 22 -12.43 32.90 -18.71
N VAL A 23 -13.46 33.05 -19.54
CA VAL A 23 -14.66 32.19 -19.55
C VAL A 23 -14.28 30.75 -19.95
N ALA A 24 -13.41 30.58 -20.94
CA ALA A 24 -12.91 29.26 -21.32
C ALA A 24 -12.06 28.62 -20.21
N ALA A 25 -11.17 29.37 -19.56
CA ALA A 25 -10.31 28.89 -18.49
C ALA A 25 -11.09 28.47 -17.23
N THR A 26 -12.14 29.23 -16.88
CA THR A 26 -13.05 28.92 -15.77
C THR A 26 -13.90 27.68 -16.08
N LYS A 27 -14.48 27.58 -17.30
CA LYS A 27 -15.26 26.40 -17.73
C LYS A 27 -14.41 25.14 -17.89
N ALA A 28 -13.16 25.26 -18.32
CA ALA A 28 -12.24 24.14 -18.49
C ALA A 28 -11.71 23.58 -17.15
N ASN A 29 -12.12 24.15 -16.01
CA ASN A 29 -11.75 23.69 -14.66
C ASN A 29 -10.22 23.49 -14.51
N ILE A 30 -9.44 24.33 -15.20
CA ILE A 30 -7.96 24.31 -15.20
C ILE A 30 -7.45 24.63 -13.79
N PHE A 31 -8.23 25.39 -13.02
CA PHE A 31 -8.15 25.44 -11.56
C PHE A 31 -8.69 24.15 -10.98
N ARG A 32 -7.99 23.04 -11.23
CA ARG A 32 -8.21 21.78 -10.53
C ARG A 32 -8.21 22.12 -9.05
N HIS A 33 -9.39 22.08 -8.42
CA HIS A 33 -9.44 22.00 -6.97
C HIS A 33 -8.52 20.85 -6.61
N LYS A 34 -7.44 21.15 -5.86
CA LYS A 34 -6.53 20.12 -5.38
C LYS A 34 -7.41 19.17 -4.59
N SER A 35 -7.78 18.04 -5.19
CA SER A 35 -8.50 17.01 -4.46
C SER A 35 -7.62 16.72 -3.27
N SER A 36 -8.15 16.98 -2.07
CA SER A 36 -7.39 16.76 -0.85
C SER A 36 -7.19 15.27 -0.75
N LYS A 37 -6.11 14.75 -1.36
CA LYS A 37 -5.72 13.36 -1.22
C LYS A 37 -5.65 13.11 0.28
N LYS A 38 -6.56 12.28 0.80
CA LYS A 38 -6.54 11.87 2.20
C LYS A 38 -5.12 11.38 2.46
N ARG A 39 -4.41 12.04 3.38
CA ARG A 39 -3.03 11.68 3.69
C ARG A 39 -3.05 10.21 4.11
N LYS A 40 -2.27 9.37 3.44
CA LYS A 40 -2.13 7.96 3.86
C LYS A 40 -1.74 7.98 5.35
N PRO A 41 -2.40 7.18 6.20
CA PRO A 41 -2.06 7.12 7.61
C PRO A 41 -0.58 6.79 7.73
N ASN A 42 0.09 7.47 8.67
CA ASN A 42 1.51 7.28 8.86
C ASN A 42 1.76 5.81 9.25
N CYS A 43 2.90 5.26 8.85
CA CYS A 43 3.20 3.86 9.13
C CYS A 43 3.16 3.62 10.66
N LYS A 44 2.47 2.58 11.12
CA LYS A 44 2.17 2.35 12.56
C LYS A 44 3.43 2.34 13.46
N TRP A 45 4.58 1.96 12.92
CA TRP A 45 5.86 1.94 13.65
C TRP A 45 6.68 3.24 13.55
N PHE A 46 6.26 4.19 12.73
CA PHE A 46 6.94 5.46 12.54
C PHE A 46 6.45 6.47 13.59
N ASP A 47 7.23 6.61 14.65
CA ASP A 47 6.93 7.50 15.77
C ASP A 47 7.36 8.96 15.54
N SER A 48 6.99 9.83 16.48
CA SER A 48 7.34 11.25 16.45
C SER A 48 8.85 11.48 16.48
N ASP A 49 9.61 10.68 17.23
CA ASP A 49 11.06 10.75 17.34
C ASP A 49 11.75 10.47 15.98
N LEU A 50 11.33 9.42 15.27
CA LEU A 50 11.78 9.17 13.89
C LEU A 50 11.40 10.33 12.95
N GLY A 51 10.23 10.94 13.17
CA GLY A 51 9.81 12.15 12.47
C GLY A 51 10.76 13.32 12.68
N VAL A 52 11.15 13.60 13.92
CA VAL A 52 12.10 14.66 14.29
C VAL A 52 13.47 14.39 13.66
N LYS A 53 14.02 13.17 13.82
CA LYS A 53 15.31 12.82 13.20
C LYS A 53 15.27 12.89 11.67
N ARG A 54 14.16 12.52 11.04
CA ARG A 54 13.99 12.66 9.59
C ARG A 54 14.03 14.12 9.15
N LYS A 55 13.38 15.03 9.88
CA LYS A 55 13.43 16.48 9.59
C LYS A 55 14.87 17.01 9.69
N ILE A 56 15.60 16.63 10.73
CA ILE A 56 17.02 17.01 10.89
C ILE A 56 17.86 16.49 9.71
N LEU A 57 17.65 15.22 9.32
CA LEU A 57 18.35 14.62 8.19
C LEU A 57 18.07 15.36 6.87
N VAL A 58 16.81 15.72 6.62
CA VAL A 58 16.41 16.49 5.43
C VAL A 58 17.08 17.87 5.43
N SER A 59 17.03 18.60 6.54
CA SER A 59 17.70 19.91 6.66
C SER A 59 19.22 19.82 6.42
N LYS A 60 19.87 18.77 6.93
CA LYS A 60 21.29 18.50 6.63
C LYS A 60 21.53 18.14 5.16
N GLY A 61 20.59 17.44 4.53
CA GLY A 61 20.63 17.12 3.11
C GLY A 61 20.52 18.37 2.24
N GLU A 62 19.66 19.32 2.62
CA GLU A 62 19.57 20.63 1.97
C GLU A 62 20.89 21.41 2.10
N LEU A 63 21.52 21.37 3.28
CA LEU A 63 22.83 21.99 3.49
C LEU A 63 23.92 21.33 2.64
N LEU A 64 23.93 19.99 2.56
CA LEU A 64 24.85 19.24 1.71
C LEU A 64 24.66 19.56 0.22
N SER A 65 23.42 19.80 -0.22
CA SER A 65 23.14 20.21 -1.59
C SER A 65 23.71 21.60 -1.90
N LYS A 66 23.81 22.49 -0.91
CA LYS A 66 24.39 23.83 -1.07
C LYS A 66 25.92 23.81 -1.00
N PHE A 67 26.49 22.96 -0.15
CA PHE A 67 27.93 22.88 0.11
C PHE A 67 28.45 21.43 -0.04
N PRO A 68 28.48 20.88 -1.26
CA PRO A 68 28.76 19.46 -1.48
C PRO A 68 30.20 19.03 -1.17
N TYR A 69 31.15 19.97 -1.24
CA TYR A 69 32.58 19.71 -1.04
C TYR A 69 33.07 20.05 0.37
N ASP A 70 32.23 20.67 1.20
CA ASP A 70 32.59 20.97 2.59
C ASP A 70 32.66 19.66 3.41
N PRO A 71 33.84 19.28 3.93
CA PRO A 71 34.00 18.05 4.70
C PRO A 71 33.15 18.00 5.97
N ILE A 72 32.91 19.15 6.61
CA ILE A 72 32.13 19.27 7.85
C ILE A 72 30.66 18.99 7.55
N VAL A 73 30.11 19.62 6.51
CA VAL A 73 28.72 19.43 6.08
C VAL A 73 28.50 17.97 5.66
N ARG A 74 29.41 17.42 4.85
CA ARG A 74 29.37 16.02 4.41
C ARG A 74 29.43 15.05 5.58
N GLY A 75 30.40 15.22 6.48
CA GLY A 75 30.54 14.39 7.67
C GLY A 75 29.31 14.44 8.58
N SER A 76 28.76 15.64 8.78
CA SER A 76 27.56 15.87 9.59
C SER A 76 26.33 15.17 9.01
N TYR A 77 26.13 15.25 7.69
CA TYR A 77 25.03 14.56 7.00
C TYR A 77 25.15 13.04 7.14
N TYR A 78 26.28 12.43 6.78
CA TYR A 78 26.42 10.98 6.82
C TYR A 78 26.42 10.41 8.25
N LYS A 79 26.87 11.18 9.24
CA LYS A 79 26.69 10.83 10.66
C LYS A 79 25.20 10.75 11.02
N CYS A 80 24.45 11.82 10.73
CA CYS A 80 23.01 11.87 10.99
C CYS A 80 22.25 10.78 10.22
N TYR A 81 22.63 10.52 8.97
CA TYR A 81 22.06 9.46 8.13
C TYR A 81 22.22 8.06 8.76
N ARG A 82 23.43 7.74 9.25
CA ARG A 82 23.70 6.46 9.92
C ARG A 82 22.89 6.31 11.20
N GLU A 83 22.83 7.36 12.02
CA GLU A 83 22.04 7.37 13.27
C GLU A 83 20.55 7.18 12.99
N TYR A 84 20.00 7.93 12.03
CA TYR A 84 18.60 7.81 11.62
C TYR A 84 18.29 6.39 11.12
N ASN A 85 19.13 5.83 10.24
CA ASN A 85 18.91 4.49 9.70
C ASN A 85 19.02 3.41 10.78
N LYS A 86 19.94 3.55 11.74
CA LYS A 86 20.05 2.63 12.88
C LYS A 86 18.76 2.65 13.71
N LEU A 87 18.28 3.84 14.06
CA LEU A 87 17.04 3.99 14.82
C LEU A 87 15.83 3.46 14.05
N ARG A 88 15.70 3.80 12.77
CA ARG A 88 14.61 3.34 11.89
C ARG A 88 14.54 1.82 11.85
N LYS A 89 15.68 1.15 11.63
CA LYS A 89 15.76 -0.31 11.61
C LYS A 89 15.42 -0.92 12.97
N TYR A 90 15.92 -0.33 14.05
CA TYR A 90 15.60 -0.77 15.41
C TYR A 90 14.10 -0.69 15.70
N LYS A 91 13.48 0.48 15.54
CA LYS A 91 12.05 0.69 15.80
C LYS A 91 11.16 -0.23 14.94
N MET A 92 11.50 -0.39 13.67
CA MET A 92 10.80 -1.33 12.78
C MET A 92 10.88 -2.77 13.29
N ARG A 93 12.06 -3.23 13.74
CA ARG A 93 12.22 -4.58 14.30
C ARG A 93 11.47 -4.74 15.61
N THR A 94 11.56 -3.77 16.51
CA THR A 94 10.85 -3.77 17.79
C THR A 94 9.33 -3.86 17.58
N PHE A 95 8.80 -3.10 16.63
CA PHE A 95 7.37 -3.17 16.30
C PHE A 95 6.94 -4.51 15.72
N LYS A 96 7.75 -5.09 14.82
CA LYS A 96 7.49 -6.45 14.32
C LYS A 96 7.48 -7.47 15.45
N GLN A 97 8.47 -7.40 16.34
CA GLN A 97 8.56 -8.28 17.49
C GLN A 97 7.38 -8.11 18.43
N SER A 98 6.94 -6.87 18.68
CA SER A 98 5.78 -6.63 19.54
C SER A 98 4.51 -7.22 18.95
N ILE A 99 4.31 -7.13 17.62
CA ILE A 99 3.18 -7.78 16.96
C ILE A 99 3.23 -9.30 17.14
N LEU A 100 4.40 -9.93 16.92
CA LEU A 100 4.55 -11.37 17.08
C LEU A 100 4.22 -11.80 18.51
N ASN A 101 4.80 -11.11 19.50
CA ASN A 101 4.51 -11.38 20.90
C ASN A 101 3.01 -11.19 21.23
N SER A 102 2.36 -10.17 20.66
CA SER A 102 0.92 -9.99 20.81
C SER A 102 0.12 -11.12 20.17
N LEU A 103 0.52 -11.61 19.00
CA LEU A 103 -0.16 -12.73 18.34
C LEU A 103 -0.03 -14.02 19.15
N ASP A 104 1.17 -14.32 19.66
CA ASP A 104 1.41 -15.51 20.49
C ASP A 104 0.58 -15.47 21.78
N ASN A 105 0.53 -14.32 22.45
CA ASN A 105 -0.24 -14.16 23.68
C ASN A 105 -1.77 -14.22 23.44
N LEU A 106 -2.26 -13.61 22.34
CA LEU A 106 -3.69 -13.54 22.04
C LEU A 106 -4.26 -14.85 21.50
N ARG A 107 -3.42 -15.74 20.96
CA ARG A 107 -3.85 -17.00 20.35
C ARG A 107 -4.70 -17.84 21.31
N ASP A 108 -4.26 -17.96 22.55
CA ASP A 108 -4.89 -18.81 23.55
C ASP A 108 -5.76 -18.01 24.54
N SER A 109 -5.49 -16.71 24.72
CA SER A 109 -6.20 -15.87 25.70
C SER A 109 -7.44 -15.15 25.15
N ASP A 110 -7.39 -14.64 23.91
CA ASP A 110 -8.51 -13.92 23.28
C ASP A 110 -8.47 -14.09 21.75
N PRO A 111 -9.09 -15.18 21.24
CA PRO A 111 -9.13 -15.46 19.80
C PRO A 111 -9.78 -14.35 18.96
N LYS A 112 -10.70 -13.56 19.54
CA LYS A 112 -11.36 -12.46 18.79
C LYS A 112 -10.39 -11.34 18.50
N GLN A 113 -9.61 -10.92 19.51
CA GLN A 113 -8.59 -9.89 19.33
C GLN A 113 -7.43 -10.37 18.46
N TYR A 114 -7.08 -11.65 18.54
CA TYR A 114 -6.12 -12.27 17.63
C TYR A 114 -6.52 -12.07 16.16
N TRP A 115 -7.75 -12.46 15.78
CA TRP A 115 -8.24 -12.30 14.42
C TRP A 115 -8.39 -10.84 14.00
N LYS A 116 -8.78 -9.95 14.93
CA LYS A 116 -8.82 -8.50 14.67
C LYS A 116 -7.42 -7.96 14.35
N LEU A 117 -6.40 -8.37 15.10
CA LEU A 117 -5.01 -7.97 14.85
C LEU A 117 -4.53 -8.47 13.49
N ILE A 118 -4.75 -9.75 13.17
CA ILE A 118 -4.45 -10.37 11.85
C ILE A 118 -5.11 -9.58 10.71
N ASN A 119 -6.40 -9.28 10.83
CA ASN A 119 -7.14 -8.55 9.80
C ASN A 119 -6.60 -7.13 9.62
N SER A 120 -6.26 -6.44 10.71
CA SER A 120 -5.65 -5.11 10.66
C SER A 120 -4.26 -5.08 9.99
N LEU A 121 -3.56 -6.21 9.95
CA LEU A 121 -2.30 -6.36 9.23
C LEU A 121 -2.54 -6.59 7.73
N LYS A 122 -3.55 -7.41 7.38
CA LYS A 122 -3.98 -7.65 6.00
C LYS A 122 -4.52 -6.39 5.31
N GLU A 123 -5.36 -5.62 5.99
CA GLU A 123 -5.89 -4.35 5.48
C GLU A 123 -4.79 -3.31 5.19
N SER A 124 -3.66 -3.38 5.92
CA SER A 124 -2.54 -2.47 5.69
C SER A 124 -1.72 -2.79 4.43
N THR A 125 -1.91 -3.98 3.85
CA THR A 125 -1.29 -4.41 2.58
C THR A 125 -2.20 -4.19 1.37
N ASP A 126 -3.37 -3.59 1.55
CA ASP A 126 -4.42 -3.50 0.53
C ASP A 126 -4.18 -2.39 -0.54
N ASP A 127 -2.94 -2.28 -1.00
CA ASP A 127 -2.65 -1.81 -2.38
C ASP A 127 -2.92 -2.95 -3.40
N SER A 128 -3.45 -4.10 -2.94
CA SER A 128 -3.94 -5.20 -3.78
C SER A 128 -5.44 -5.39 -3.62
N LYS A 129 -6.25 -4.42 -4.08
CA LYS A 129 -7.49 -4.80 -4.76
C LYS A 129 -7.09 -5.90 -5.74
N GLY A 130 -7.59 -7.11 -5.50
CA GLY A 130 -7.04 -8.36 -6.02
C GLY A 130 -6.53 -8.19 -7.43
N LYS A 131 -5.22 -8.43 -7.63
CA LYS A 131 -4.71 -8.66 -8.97
C LYS A 131 -5.58 -9.77 -9.54
N SER A 132 -6.37 -9.44 -10.56
CA SER A 132 -7.20 -10.43 -11.25
C SER A 132 -6.26 -11.55 -11.66
N VAL A 133 -6.37 -12.70 -10.99
CA VAL A 133 -5.59 -13.87 -11.37
C VAL A 133 -6.08 -14.24 -12.76
N GLU A 134 -5.18 -14.27 -13.73
CA GLU A 134 -5.55 -14.56 -15.11
C GLU A 134 -6.24 -15.94 -15.17
N PRO A 135 -7.30 -16.10 -15.98
CA PRO A 135 -8.04 -17.36 -16.09
C PRO A 135 -7.15 -18.58 -16.38
N GLU A 136 -6.06 -18.38 -17.10
CA GLU A 136 -5.09 -19.43 -17.43
C GLU A 136 -4.32 -19.93 -16.21
N VAL A 137 -4.00 -19.05 -15.25
CA VAL A 137 -3.37 -19.41 -13.98
C VAL A 137 -4.34 -20.24 -13.13
N TRP A 138 -5.63 -19.89 -13.14
CA TRP A 138 -6.66 -20.70 -12.50
C TRP A 138 -6.82 -22.07 -13.16
N PHE A 139 -6.90 -22.10 -14.49
CA PHE A 139 -7.05 -23.34 -15.24
C PHE A 139 -5.88 -24.28 -14.99
N ASN A 140 -4.65 -23.79 -15.06
CA ASN A 140 -3.45 -24.60 -14.82
C ASN A 140 -3.41 -25.13 -13.38
N HIS A 141 -3.69 -24.28 -12.39
CA HIS A 141 -3.73 -24.70 -10.99
C HIS A 141 -4.75 -25.83 -10.78
N PHE A 142 -5.98 -25.68 -11.28
CA PHE A 142 -7.02 -26.70 -11.09
C PHE A 142 -6.80 -27.93 -11.95
N SER A 143 -6.22 -27.78 -13.15
CA SER A 143 -5.78 -28.89 -13.98
C SER A 143 -4.74 -29.72 -13.25
N ASP A 144 -3.74 -29.08 -12.62
CA ASP A 144 -2.69 -29.77 -11.87
C ASP A 144 -3.18 -30.43 -10.57
N LEU A 145 -4.12 -29.81 -9.86
CA LEU A 145 -4.81 -30.44 -8.72
C LEU A 145 -5.60 -31.68 -9.15
N ASN A 146 -6.30 -31.59 -10.28
CA ASN A 146 -7.11 -32.69 -10.81
C ASN A 146 -6.27 -33.75 -11.53
N LYS A 147 -4.99 -33.46 -11.81
CA LYS A 147 -3.98 -34.44 -12.25
C LYS A 147 -3.44 -35.31 -11.11
N SER A 148 -4.05 -35.26 -9.91
CA SER A 148 -3.72 -36.19 -8.82
C SER A 148 -3.48 -37.60 -9.38
N PRO A 149 -2.40 -38.29 -8.95
CA PRO A 149 -2.09 -39.63 -9.43
C PRO A 149 -3.35 -40.46 -9.31
N SER A 150 -3.70 -41.20 -10.37
CA SER A 150 -4.89 -42.04 -10.39
C SER A 150 -4.97 -42.74 -9.05
N ILE A 151 -5.99 -42.41 -8.25
CA ILE A 151 -6.21 -43.12 -7.00
C ILE A 151 -6.40 -44.55 -7.46
N SER A 152 -5.41 -45.39 -7.17
CA SER A 152 -5.40 -46.74 -7.69
C SER A 152 -6.69 -47.40 -7.24
N GLU A 153 -7.28 -48.23 -8.08
CA GLU A 153 -8.52 -48.96 -7.75
C GLU A 153 -8.39 -49.72 -6.42
N THR A 154 -7.17 -50.12 -6.06
CA THR A 154 -6.81 -50.68 -4.75
C THR A 154 -7.04 -49.72 -3.59
N ARG A 155 -6.69 -48.44 -3.73
CA ARG A 155 -6.89 -47.44 -2.68
C ARG A 155 -8.37 -47.08 -2.51
N ILE A 156 -9.14 -47.07 -3.60
CA ILE A 156 -10.60 -46.90 -3.55
C ILE A 156 -11.24 -48.07 -2.80
N LYS A 157 -10.82 -49.31 -3.11
CA LYS A 157 -11.29 -50.52 -2.41
C LYS A 157 -10.95 -50.48 -0.91
N GLU A 158 -9.73 -50.08 -0.54
CA GLU A 158 -9.33 -49.93 0.87
C GLU A 158 -10.19 -48.91 1.63
N ILE A 159 -10.52 -47.77 1.00
CA ILE A 159 -11.36 -46.74 1.60
C ILE A 159 -12.78 -47.28 1.81
N ASN A 160 -13.36 -47.94 0.80
CA ASN A 160 -14.70 -48.51 0.90
C ASN A 160 -14.78 -49.60 1.98
N SER A 161 -13.79 -50.51 2.05
CA SER A 161 -13.74 -51.52 3.12
C SER A 161 -13.61 -50.91 4.52
N LYS A 162 -12.90 -49.79 4.67
CA LYS A 162 -12.83 -49.07 5.95
C LYS A 162 -14.17 -48.46 6.33
N ILE A 163 -14.89 -47.85 5.37
CA ILE A 163 -16.21 -47.26 5.60
C ILE A 163 -17.21 -48.34 6.04
N GLU A 164 -17.29 -49.45 5.32
CA GLU A 164 -18.19 -50.57 5.68
C GLU A 164 -17.91 -51.12 7.08
N ASN A 165 -16.64 -51.25 7.46
CA ASN A 165 -16.27 -51.71 8.80
C ASN A 165 -16.66 -50.70 9.88
N MET A 166 -16.53 -49.40 9.63
CA MET A 166 -16.94 -48.37 10.57
C MET A 166 -18.47 -48.27 10.72
N GLU A 167 -19.22 -48.53 9.65
CA GLU A 167 -20.69 -48.59 9.69
C GLU A 167 -21.18 -49.80 10.49
N LYS A 168 -20.51 -50.96 10.36
CA LYS A 168 -20.79 -52.14 11.20
C LYS A 168 -20.50 -51.90 12.68
N ILE A 169 -19.46 -51.13 13.01
CA ILE A 169 -19.10 -50.80 14.40
C ILE A 169 -20.15 -49.87 15.04
N LYS A 170 -20.82 -49.00 14.27
CA LYS A 170 -21.87 -48.12 14.79
C LYS A 170 -23.20 -48.84 15.10
N LEU A 171 -23.41 -50.06 14.61
CA LEU A 171 -24.64 -50.84 14.85
C LEU A 171 -24.61 -51.66 16.15
N PHE A 172 -23.52 -51.62 16.93
CA PHE A 172 -23.37 -52.38 18.18
C PHE A 172 -23.06 -51.52 19.43
N VAL A 173 -23.48 -50.25 19.43
CA VAL A 173 -23.52 -49.45 20.67
C VAL A 173 -24.99 -49.23 21.03
N ASN A 174 -25.57 -50.22 21.72
CA ASN A 174 -26.77 -50.07 22.55
C ASN A 174 -26.31 -49.83 23.99
#